data_AF-A0A1S3MH37-F1
#
_entry.id   AF-A0A1S3MH37-F1
#
_cell.length_a   1.000
_cell.length_b   1.000
_cell.length_c   1.000
_cell.angle_alpha   90.00
_cell.angle_beta   90.00
_cell.angle_gamma   90.00
#
_symmetry.space_group_name_H-M   'P 1'
#
loop_
_entity.id
_entity.type
_entity.pdbx_description
1 polymer ?
#
loop_
_entity_poly.entity_id
_entity_poly.type
_entity_poly.pdbx_seq_one_letter_code
_entity_poly.pdbx_strand_id
1 'polypeptide(L)'
;MCSSVVIVFVLPGIVEEYRPPFFDMVPSDPSFEEMKKVVCMDKQRPSMHNRLHSHPILSSITKIMKECWFQSPPARLTALRVRKTLSKLDQDHDYPTEKLKMDL
;
A
#
# COMPACT_ATOMS: atom_id res chain seq x y z
N MET A 1 -0.37 10.81 14.82
CA MET A 1 0.78 10.03 14.32
C MET A 1 0.34 8.77 13.55
N CYS A 2 -0.70 8.88 12.71
CA CYS A 2 -1.15 7.80 11.83
C CYS A 2 -0.80 8.27 10.42
N SER A 3 0.36 7.87 9.91
CA SER A 3 0.80 8.34 8.60
C SER A 3 -0.13 7.71 7.55
N SER A 4 -0.99 8.53 6.95
CA SER A 4 -2.05 8.20 5.99
C SER A 4 -1.55 7.71 4.63
N VAL A 5 -0.47 6.94 4.59
CA VAL A 5 0.00 6.34 3.33
C VAL A 5 -0.83 5.09 3.07
N VAL A 6 -2.06 5.31 2.59
CA VAL A 6 -2.91 4.27 2.00
C VAL A 6 -2.65 4.29 0.49
N ILE A 7 -1.70 3.48 0.04
CA ILE A 7 -1.51 3.24 -1.39
C ILE A 7 -2.51 2.15 -1.78
N VAL A 8 -3.53 2.52 -2.55
CA VAL A 8 -4.53 1.61 -3.12
C VAL A 8 -4.02 1.13 -4.47
N PHE A 9 -4.03 -0.18 -4.71
CA PHE A 9 -3.69 -0.74 -6.02
C PHE A 9 -4.94 -1.11 -6.80
N VAL A 10 -4.91 -0.82 -8.10
CA VAL A 10 -5.86 -1.33 -9.08
C VAL A 10 -5.05 -2.05 -10.16
N LEU A 11 -5.35 -3.33 -10.42
CA LEU A 11 -4.73 -4.10 -11.49
C LEU A 11 -5.66 -4.20 -12.70
N PRO A 12 -5.19 -3.95 -13.94
CA PRO A 12 -5.99 -4.23 -15.13
C PRO A 12 -6.12 -5.74 -15.31
N GLY A 13 -7.37 -6.24 -15.26
CA GLY A 13 -7.74 -7.62 -15.61
C GLY A 13 -8.08 -8.55 -14.43
N ILE A 14 -7.70 -8.21 -13.20
CA ILE A 14 -8.16 -8.87 -11.97
C ILE A 14 -8.28 -7.79 -10.90
N VAL A 15 -9.33 -6.98 -11.00
CA VAL A 15 -9.65 -5.95 -10.02
C VAL A 15 -10.25 -6.64 -8.81
N GLU A 16 -9.52 -6.69 -7.70
CA GLU A 16 -10.15 -6.95 -6.41
C GLU A 16 -11.08 -5.79 -6.08
N GLU A 17 -12.24 -6.11 -5.51
CA GLU A 17 -13.15 -5.08 -5.03
C GLU A 17 -12.41 -4.17 -4.05
N TYR A 18 -12.54 -2.87 -4.25
CA TYR A 18 -11.91 -1.90 -3.37
C TYR A 18 -12.34 -2.14 -1.93
N ARG A 19 -11.36 -2.31 -1.04
CA ARG A 19 -11.59 -2.41 0.39
C ARG A 19 -10.68 -1.45 1.14
N PRO A 20 -11.18 -0.81 2.21
CA PRO A 20 -10.35 0.03 3.05
C PRO A 20 -9.29 -0.81 3.79
N PRO A 21 -8.17 -0.21 4.23
CA PRO A 21 -7.22 -0.88 5.11
C PRO A 21 -7.92 -1.40 6.37
N PHE A 22 -7.56 -2.61 6.80
CA PHE A 22 -8.12 -3.27 8.00
C PHE A 22 -9.62 -3.64 7.90
N PHE A 23 -10.23 -3.66 6.71
CA PHE A 23 -11.66 -3.99 6.55
C PHE A 23 -12.08 -5.32 7.21
N ASP A 24 -11.15 -6.27 7.32
CA ASP A 24 -11.31 -7.60 7.90
C ASP A 24 -11.03 -7.65 9.41
N MET A 25 -10.48 -6.57 9.97
CA MET A 25 -10.02 -6.50 11.37
C MET A 25 -10.82 -5.50 12.22
N VAL A 26 -11.53 -4.55 11.59
CA VAL A 26 -12.31 -3.52 12.27
C VAL A 26 -13.68 -3.33 11.59
N PRO A 27 -14.71 -2.86 12.31
CA PRO A 27 -15.98 -2.48 11.68
C PRO A 27 -15.80 -1.32 10.69
N SER A 28 -16.80 -1.09 9.83
CA SER A 28 -16.75 -0.03 8.82
C SER A 28 -16.56 1.38 9.39
N ASP A 29 -17.02 1.64 10.61
CA ASP A 29 -16.82 2.90 11.34
C ASP A 29 -16.17 2.62 12.71
N PRO A 30 -14.84 2.43 12.77
CA PRO A 30 -14.16 2.02 13.98
C PRO A 30 -13.84 3.19 14.88
N SER A 31 -13.99 2.97 16.18
CA SER A 31 -13.54 3.90 17.21
C SER A 31 -12.01 3.99 17.26
N PHE A 32 -11.51 5.05 17.91
CA PHE A 32 -10.07 5.21 18.15
C PHE A 32 -9.47 4.02 18.92
N GLU A 33 -10.21 3.46 19.88
CA GLU A 33 -9.73 2.36 20.71
C GLU A 33 -9.58 1.06 19.90
N GLU A 34 -10.53 0.76 19.01
CA GLU A 34 -10.46 -0.39 18.11
C GLU A 34 -9.27 -0.27 17.15
N MET A 35 -9.09 0.90 16.51
CA MET A 35 -7.94 1.14 15.64
C MET A 35 -6.60 1.07 16.39
N LYS A 36 -6.55 1.62 17.61
CA LYS A 36 -5.36 1.55 18.46
C LYS A 36 -5.03 0.11 18.83
N LYS A 37 -6.03 -0.70 19.17
CA LYS A 37 -5.85 -2.11 19.49
C LYS A 37 -5.21 -2.84 18.30
N VAL A 38 -5.81 -2.78 17.12
CA VAL A 38 -5.33 -3.47 15.92
C VAL A 38 -3.93 -2.98 15.50
N VAL A 39 -3.72 -1.67 15.42
CA VAL A 39 -2.50 -1.10 14.82
C VAL A 39 -1.33 -1.02 15.81
N CYS A 40 -1.59 -0.59 17.05
CA CYS A 40 -0.55 -0.27 18.03
C CYS A 40 -0.28 -1.42 19.01
N MET A 41 -1.33 -2.12 19.45
CA MET A 41 -1.20 -3.21 20.43
C MET A 41 -0.92 -4.54 19.74
N ASP A 42 -1.81 -4.94 18.83
CA ASP A 42 -1.74 -6.20 18.08
C ASP A 42 -0.73 -6.10 16.93
N LYS A 43 -0.27 -4.89 16.62
CA LYS A 43 0.74 -4.58 15.57
C LYS A 43 0.36 -5.15 14.20
N GLN A 44 -0.93 -5.29 13.94
CA GLN A 44 -1.43 -5.77 12.67
C GLN A 44 -1.14 -4.77 11.56
N ARG A 45 -1.00 -5.28 10.34
CA ARG A 45 -0.84 -4.51 9.11
C ARG A 45 -1.80 -5.06 8.06
N PRO A 46 -2.23 -4.24 7.09
CA PRO A 46 -3.04 -4.74 5.99
C PRO A 46 -2.37 -5.92 5.32
N SER A 47 -3.12 -7.00 5.10
CA SER A 47 -2.63 -8.19 4.43
C SER A 47 -2.32 -7.86 2.96
N MET A 48 -1.17 -8.32 2.50
CA MET A 48 -0.78 -8.19 1.09
C MET A 48 -1.01 -9.54 0.43
N HIS A 49 -1.89 -9.60 -0.58
CA HIS A 49 -2.14 -10.84 -1.30
C HIS A 49 -0.86 -11.36 -1.96
N ASN A 50 -0.63 -12.68 -1.87
CA ASN A 50 0.55 -13.34 -2.46
C ASN A 50 0.70 -13.06 -3.97
N ARG A 51 -0.40 -12.76 -4.66
CA ARG A 51 -0.42 -12.42 -6.08
C ARG A 51 0.27 -11.09 -6.39
N LEU A 52 0.35 -10.16 -5.44
CA LEU A 52 1.12 -8.91 -5.61
C LEU A 52 2.62 -9.18 -5.74
N HIS A 53 3.11 -10.33 -5.27
CA HIS A 53 4.51 -10.71 -5.40
C HIS A 53 4.86 -11.27 -6.79
N SER A 54 3.88 -11.67 -7.61
CA SER A 54 4.15 -12.25 -8.93
C SER A 54 4.52 -11.20 -9.98
N HIS A 55 4.13 -9.94 -9.78
CA HIS A 55 4.45 -8.85 -10.69
C HIS A 55 5.61 -8.00 -10.14
N PRO A 56 6.69 -7.75 -10.90
CA PRO A 56 7.89 -7.06 -10.39
C PRO A 56 7.61 -5.64 -9.89
N ILE A 57 6.76 -4.89 -10.61
CA ILE A 57 6.32 -3.54 -10.18
C ILE A 57 5.56 -3.62 -8.84
N LEU A 58 4.55 -4.49 -8.74
CA LEU A 58 3.74 -4.61 -7.52
C LEU A 58 4.53 -5.13 -6.34
N SER A 59 5.48 -6.05 -6.56
CA SER A 59 6.38 -6.54 -5.53
C SER A 59 7.23 -5.40 -4.97
N SER A 60 7.73 -4.53 -5.86
CA SER A 60 8.50 -3.34 -5.47
C SER A 60 7.66 -2.33 -4.69
N ILE A 61 6.43 -2.06 -5.11
CA ILE A 61 5.55 -1.13 -4.39
C ILE A 61 5.08 -1.76 -3.06
N THR A 62 4.81 -3.07 -3.02
CA THR A 62 4.51 -3.82 -1.78
C THR A 62 5.64 -3.67 -0.76
N LYS A 63 6.89 -3.68 -1.22
CA LYS A 63 8.06 -3.43 -0.37
C LYS A 63 8.06 -2.00 0.18
N ILE A 64 7.82 -0.99 -0.66
CA ILE A 64 7.70 0.41 -0.23
C ILE A 64 6.62 0.55 0.86
N MET A 65 5.44 -0.06 0.67
CA MET A 65 4.35 -0.01 1.66
C MET A 65 4.74 -0.62 3.00
N LYS A 66 5.38 -1.79 3.00
CA LYS A 66 5.88 -2.43 4.22
C LYS A 66 6.88 -1.52 4.95
N GLU A 67 7.79 -0.88 4.22
CA GLU A 67 8.77 0.06 4.78
C GLU A 67 8.11 1.35 5.31
N CYS A 68 6.99 1.78 4.75
CA CYS A 68 6.20 2.92 5.26
C CYS A 68 5.46 2.58 6.57
N TRP A 69 5.13 1.32 6.82
CA TRP A 69 4.34 0.88 7.97
C TRP A 69 5.17 0.34 9.14
N PHE A 70 6.48 0.61 9.17
CA PHE A 70 7.32 0.22 10.30
C PHE A 70 6.81 0.78 11.63
N GLN A 71 6.92 -0.02 12.70
CA GLN A 71 6.53 0.40 14.04
C GLN A 71 7.33 1.62 14.50
N SER A 72 8.64 1.58 14.24
CA SER A 72 9.58 2.66 14.57
C SER A 72 9.46 3.80 13.54
N PRO A 73 9.05 5.02 13.94
CA PRO A 73 8.92 6.14 13.00
C PRO A 73 10.22 6.50 12.25
N PRO A 74 11.42 6.49 12.88
CA PRO A 74 12.68 6.73 12.17
C PRO A 74 13.02 5.70 11.10
N ALA A 75 12.47 4.48 11.18
CA ALA A 75 12.68 3.45 10.18
C ALA A 75 11.79 3.63 8.94
N ARG A 76 10.75 4.46 9.03
CA ARG A 76 9.81 4.68 7.91
C ARG A 76 10.47 5.48 6.80
N LEU A 77 10.06 5.19 5.57
CA LEU A 77 10.47 5.97 4.41
C LEU A 77 9.98 7.41 4.50
N THR A 78 10.83 8.35 4.09
CA THR A 78 10.42 9.74 3.88
C THR A 78 9.63 9.84 2.57
N ALA A 79 8.74 10.83 2.48
CA ALA A 79 7.99 11.09 1.24
C ALA A 79 8.91 11.27 0.01
N LEU A 80 10.06 11.93 0.20
CA LEU A 80 11.06 12.08 -0.85
C LEU A 80 11.63 10.73 -1.32
N ARG A 81 11.91 9.81 -0.40
CA ARG A 81 12.42 8.48 -0.72
C ARG A 81 11.38 7.65 -1.47
N VAL A 82 10.12 7.66 -0.99
CA VAL A 82 9.00 7.01 -1.69
C VAL A 82 8.90 7.52 -3.13
N ARG A 83 8.87 8.84 -3.33
CA ARG A 83 8.79 9.44 -4.67
C ARG A 83 9.94 9.01 -5.58
N LYS A 84 11.18 9.09 -5.09
CA LYS A 84 12.37 8.68 -5.87
C LYS A 84 12.31 7.21 -6.27
N THR A 85 11.86 6.33 -5.37
CA THR A 85 11.74 4.91 -5.68
C THR A 85 10.66 4.67 -6.73
N LEU A 86 9.50 5.33 -6.63
CA LEU A 86 8.43 5.21 -7.62
C LEU A 86 8.87 5.73 -9.00
N SER A 87 9.53 6.90 -9.07
CA SER A 87 10.06 7.42 -10.34
C SER A 87 11.10 6.50 -10.98
N LYS A 88 11.91 5.80 -10.16
CA LYS A 88 12.86 4.82 -10.68
C LYS A 88 12.15 3.60 -11.27
N LEU A 89 11.09 3.11 -10.63
CA LEU A 89 10.30 1.97 -11.13
C LEU A 89 9.61 2.29 -12.46
N ASP A 90 9.15 3.53 -12.64
CA ASP A 90 8.57 4.02 -13.88
C ASP A 90 9.59 4.09 -15.02
N GLN A 91 10.85 4.45 -14.73
CA GLN A 91 11.93 4.48 -15.72
C GLN A 91 12.49 3.10 -16.08
N ASP A 92 12.52 2.17 -15.13
CA ASP A 92 13.10 0.83 -15.29
C ASP A 92 12.16 -0.11 -16.07
N HIS A 93 10.87 0.23 -16.11
CA HIS A 93 9.86 -0.48 -16.87
C HIS A 93 9.31 0.45 -17.94
N ASP A 94 9.72 0.24 -19.20
CA ASP A 94 9.18 0.89 -20.40
C ASP A 94 7.74 0.41 -20.69
N TYR A 95 6.88 0.41 -19.66
CA TYR A 95 5.45 0.24 -19.81
C TYR A 95 4.91 1.62 -20.14
N PRO A 96 4.41 1.85 -21.37
CA PRO A 96 3.83 3.15 -21.71
C PRO A 96 2.70 3.46 -20.75
N THR A 97 2.89 4.52 -19.97
CA THR A 97 1.94 5.10 -19.01
C THR A 97 0.61 5.54 -19.66
N GLU A 98 0.50 5.42 -20.99
CA GLU A 98 -0.67 5.72 -21.81
C GLU A 98 -1.84 4.72 -21.65
N LYS A 99 -1.63 3.50 -21.10
CA LYS A 99 -2.71 2.49 -20.97
C LYS A 99 -3.45 2.46 -19.63
N LEU A 100 -3.33 3.49 -18.79
CA LEU A 100 -4.23 3.72 -17.65
C LEU A 100 -5.30 4.78 -17.94
N LYS A 101 -5.37 5.28 -19.19
CA LYS A 101 -6.41 6.20 -19.69
C LYS A 101 -7.55 5.54 -20.47
N MET A 102 -7.50 4.22 -20.67
CA MET A 102 -8.64 3.39 -21.11
C MET A 102 -9.04 2.58 -19.87
N ASP A 103 -10.16 2.78 -19.18
CA ASP A 103 -11.48 3.19 -19.61
C ASP A 103 -12.13 4.09 -18.54
N LEU A 104 -12.32 5.38 -18.85
CA LEU A 104 -13.41 6.19 -18.30
C LEU A 104 -14.28 6.67 -19.47
#